data_AF-A0A9W6TGA8-F1
#
_entry.id   AF-A0A9W6TGA8-F1
#
_cell.length_a   1.000
_cell.length_b   1.000
_cell.length_c   1.000
_cell.angle_alpha   90.00
_cell.angle_beta   90.00
_cell.angle_gamma   90.00
#
_symmetry.space_group_name_H-M   'P 1'
#
loop_
_entity.id
_entity.type
_entity.pdbx_description
1 polymer ?
#
loop_
_entity_poly.entity_id
_entity_poly.type
_entity_poly.pdbx_seq_one_letter_code
_entity_poly.pdbx_strand_id
1 'polypeptide(L)'
;MYTHGCLPNVLVQGPNHSCVTACATGSHSIGDAANLIRHGNADVMVAGGTEASLNEISMCGFLRAQALSTKVSFGQYSEARDGFVMGEGAGVLVLEEYEHAKKRGARIYAEVRGYGLSGDSNHITAPLETGDGARRAMQSAIAQSGLALSDIGYINAHATSTPLGDRAENAAVKDLFGEHANQLGMSSTKVR
;
A
#
# COMPACT_ATOMS: atom_id res chain seq x y z
N MET A 1 23.85 6.13 9.95
CA MET A 1 23.23 5.08 10.79
C MET A 1 23.44 3.77 10.04
N TYR A 2 24.05 2.75 10.66
CA TYR A 2 24.39 1.46 10.02
C TYR A 2 23.54 0.35 10.65
N THR A 3 22.90 -0.47 9.82
CA THR A 3 22.03 -1.57 10.24
C THR A 3 22.64 -2.90 9.77
N HIS A 4 22.83 -3.83 10.70
CA HIS A 4 23.24 -5.19 10.36
C HIS A 4 22.01 -5.99 9.94
N GLY A 5 21.83 -6.20 8.64
CA GLY A 5 20.81 -7.10 8.09
C GLY A 5 21.48 -8.10 7.17
N CYS A 6 21.70 -9.31 7.64
CA CYS A 6 22.16 -10.43 6.81
C CYS A 6 21.04 -11.48 6.81
N LEU A 7 20.43 -11.71 5.65
CA LEU A 7 19.71 -12.95 5.43
C LEU A 7 20.75 -14.08 5.38
N PRO A 8 20.55 -15.22 6.05
CA PRO A 8 21.48 -16.34 5.95
C PRO A 8 21.63 -16.73 4.49
N ASN A 9 22.87 -16.64 3.98
CA ASN A 9 23.27 -16.91 2.58
C ASN A 9 22.95 -15.85 1.52
N VAL A 10 22.58 -14.61 1.88
CA VAL A 10 22.49 -13.48 0.93
C VAL A 10 23.32 -12.31 1.45
N LEU A 11 24.45 -12.04 0.80
CA LEU A 11 25.34 -10.92 1.14
C LEU A 11 24.88 -9.66 0.40
N VAL A 12 24.07 -8.83 1.07
CA VAL A 12 23.61 -7.53 0.56
C VAL A 12 24.31 -6.41 1.32
N GLN A 13 24.90 -5.46 0.59
CA GLN A 13 25.64 -4.32 1.16
C GLN A 13 25.06 -2.96 0.77
N GLY A 14 23.95 -2.95 0.02
CA GLY A 14 23.23 -1.75 -0.36
C GLY A 14 22.44 -1.13 0.80
N PRO A 15 21.59 -0.13 0.52
CA PRO A 15 20.73 0.49 1.51
C PRO A 15 19.89 -0.53 2.29
N ASN A 16 19.92 -0.44 3.62
CA ASN A 16 19.14 -1.29 4.51
C ASN A 16 18.24 -0.40 5.37
N HIS A 17 16.95 -0.39 5.02
CA HIS A 17 15.95 0.53 5.55
C HIS A 17 14.66 -0.21 5.90
N SER A 18 14.00 0.22 6.98
CA SER A 18 12.66 -0.21 7.35
C SER A 18 11.83 1.04 7.65
N CYS A 19 10.81 1.28 6.83
CA CYS A 19 9.83 2.31 7.12
C CYS A 19 8.81 1.80 8.16
N VAL A 20 8.15 2.73 8.88
CA VAL A 20 7.05 2.40 9.80
C VAL A 20 5.94 3.41 9.56
N THR A 21 4.95 3.02 8.77
CA THR A 21 3.81 3.86 8.38
C THR A 21 2.48 3.13 8.56
N ALA A 22 2.40 2.33 9.64
CA ALA A 22 1.24 1.51 9.99
C ALA A 22 0.79 0.65 8.80
N CYS A 23 -0.49 0.70 8.44
CA CYS A 23 -1.08 -0.15 7.39
C CYS A 23 -0.48 0.08 5.99
N ALA A 24 0.23 1.19 5.76
CA ALA A 24 0.86 1.50 4.48
C ALA A 24 2.31 1.00 4.37
N THR A 25 2.87 0.45 5.46
CA THR A 25 4.30 0.07 5.57
C THR A 25 4.76 -0.80 4.41
N GLY A 26 4.02 -1.85 4.06
CA GLY A 26 4.40 -2.75 2.97
C GLY A 26 4.51 -2.03 1.61
N SER A 27 3.53 -1.19 1.28
CA SER A 27 3.54 -0.39 0.05
C SER A 27 4.62 0.68 0.05
N HIS A 28 4.87 1.31 1.21
CA HIS A 28 5.93 2.30 1.36
C HIS A 28 7.32 1.68 1.20
N SER A 29 7.57 0.50 1.79
CA SER A 29 8.83 -0.23 1.60
C SER A 29 9.11 -0.49 0.11
N ILE A 30 8.09 -0.89 -0.67
CA ILE A 30 8.22 -1.10 -2.12
C ILE A 30 8.52 0.22 -2.85
N GLY A 31 7.79 1.29 -2.51
CA GLY A 31 7.97 2.62 -3.09
C GLY A 31 9.34 3.24 -2.79
N ASP A 32 9.80 3.13 -1.56
CA ASP A 32 11.12 3.60 -1.12
C ASP A 32 12.24 2.82 -1.82
N ALA A 33 12.10 1.49 -1.95
CA ALA A 33 13.03 0.68 -2.72
C ALA A 33 13.08 1.08 -4.21
N ALA A 34 11.92 1.34 -4.82
CA ALA A 34 11.85 1.83 -6.20
C ALA A 34 12.52 3.20 -6.35
N ASN A 35 12.36 4.09 -5.36
CA ASN A 35 13.05 5.38 -5.34
C ASN A 35 14.57 5.22 -5.18
N LEU A 36 15.04 4.33 -4.30
CA LEU A 36 16.48 4.06 -4.14
C LEU A 36 17.11 3.55 -5.44
N ILE A 37 16.42 2.66 -6.17
CA ILE A 37 16.88 2.19 -7.48
C ILE A 37 16.88 3.35 -8.49
N ARG A 38 15.80 4.11 -8.55
CA ARG A 38 15.65 5.25 -9.47
C ARG A 38 16.73 6.32 -9.29
N HIS A 39 17.20 6.54 -8.07
CA HIS A 39 18.27 7.49 -7.76
C HIS A 39 19.68 6.89 -7.85
N GLY A 40 19.81 5.64 -8.32
CA GLY A 40 21.10 4.97 -8.49
C GLY A 40 21.76 4.55 -7.17
N ASN A 41 21.01 4.45 -6.07
CA ASN A 41 21.54 3.99 -4.79
C ASN A 41 21.64 2.46 -4.69
N ALA A 42 20.94 1.72 -5.56
CA ALA A 42 21.01 0.27 -5.68
C ALA A 42 20.54 -0.19 -7.06
N ASP A 43 21.10 -1.29 -7.58
CA ASP A 43 20.58 -1.94 -8.79
C ASP A 43 19.47 -2.95 -8.46
N VAL A 44 19.50 -3.53 -7.27
CA VAL A 44 18.56 -4.55 -6.79
C VAL A 44 18.18 -4.25 -5.34
N MET A 45 16.89 -4.33 -5.03
CA MET A 45 16.36 -4.16 -3.68
C MET A 45 15.38 -5.28 -3.34
N VAL A 46 15.45 -5.78 -2.10
CA VAL A 46 14.44 -6.67 -1.53
C VAL A 46 13.51 -5.82 -0.67
N ALA A 47 12.23 -5.80 -0.99
CA ALA A 47 11.28 -4.91 -0.32
C ALA A 47 9.92 -5.58 -0.10
N GLY A 48 9.26 -5.23 1.00
CA GLY A 48 7.97 -5.79 1.33
C GLY A 48 7.56 -5.48 2.77
N GLY A 49 6.72 -6.34 3.33
CA GLY A 49 6.24 -6.22 4.70
C GLY A 49 5.80 -7.57 5.25
N THR A 50 5.80 -7.66 6.58
CA THR A 50 5.27 -8.79 7.33
C THR A 50 4.46 -8.27 8.49
N GLU A 51 3.44 -9.03 8.88
CA GLU A 51 2.61 -8.77 10.03
C GLU A 51 2.33 -10.10 10.75
N ALA A 52 2.52 -10.08 12.07
CA ALA A 52 2.29 -11.19 12.99
C ALA A 52 1.69 -10.62 14.30
N SER A 53 0.57 -9.91 14.16
CA SER A 53 -0.04 -9.09 15.21
C SER A 53 -1.08 -9.81 16.04
N LEU A 54 -1.37 -11.10 15.81
CA LEU A 54 -2.40 -11.83 16.55
C LEU A 54 -1.90 -12.19 17.96
N ASN A 55 -1.98 -11.20 18.85
CA ASN A 55 -1.75 -11.35 20.27
C ASN A 55 -2.83 -10.61 21.07
N GLU A 56 -2.92 -10.93 22.36
CA GLU A 56 -3.95 -10.41 23.25
C GLU A 56 -3.95 -8.88 23.33
N ILE A 57 -2.76 -8.26 23.33
CA ILE A 57 -2.61 -6.81 23.45
C ILE A 57 -3.13 -6.12 22.19
N SER A 58 -2.73 -6.58 21.00
CA SER A 58 -3.21 -6.04 19.72
C SER A 58 -4.73 -6.18 19.61
N MET A 59 -5.26 -7.38 19.89
CA MET A 59 -6.69 -7.64 19.84
C MET A 59 -7.46 -6.71 20.79
N CYS A 60 -7.02 -6.59 22.05
CA CYS A 60 -7.64 -5.69 23.01
C CYS A 60 -7.57 -4.22 22.54
N GLY A 61 -6.43 -3.79 21.98
CA GLY A 61 -6.26 -2.43 21.45
C GLY A 61 -7.27 -2.10 20.36
N PHE A 62 -7.39 -2.97 19.35
CA PHE A 62 -8.32 -2.73 18.23
C PHE A 62 -9.79 -2.93 18.61
N LEU A 63 -10.10 -3.83 19.55
CA LEU A 63 -11.45 -3.94 20.13
C LEU A 63 -11.84 -2.66 20.87
N ARG A 64 -10.95 -2.08 21.67
CA ARG A 64 -11.19 -0.82 22.40
C ARG A 64 -11.33 0.37 21.46
N ALA A 65 -10.61 0.35 20.34
CA ALA A 65 -10.76 1.32 19.26
C ALA A 65 -12.02 1.11 18.40
N GLN A 66 -12.80 0.05 18.65
CA GLN A 66 -13.98 -0.34 17.86
C GLN A 66 -13.68 -0.51 16.37
N ALA A 67 -12.47 -0.99 16.05
CA ALA A 67 -12.00 -1.14 14.68
C ALA A 67 -12.21 -2.57 14.11
N LEU A 68 -12.40 -3.56 14.98
CA LEU A 68 -12.64 -4.95 14.58
C LEU A 68 -14.12 -5.23 14.34
N SER A 69 -14.39 -6.07 13.35
CA SER A 69 -15.74 -6.55 13.08
C SER A 69 -16.26 -7.42 14.22
N THR A 70 -17.54 -7.26 14.58
CA THR A 70 -18.23 -8.16 15.54
C THR A 70 -19.07 -9.22 14.85
N LYS A 71 -19.08 -9.24 13.51
CA LYS A 71 -19.90 -10.12 12.67
C LYS A 71 -19.02 -10.90 11.70
N VAL A 72 -19.44 -12.11 11.34
CA VAL A 72 -18.82 -12.86 10.24
C VAL A 72 -19.36 -12.33 8.92
N SER A 73 -18.81 -11.22 8.45
CA SER A 73 -19.20 -10.56 7.20
C SER A 73 -18.00 -10.47 6.27
N PHE A 74 -18.01 -11.26 5.20
CA PHE A 74 -17.05 -11.18 4.10
C PHE A 74 -17.73 -10.47 2.93
N GLY A 75 -17.20 -9.32 2.50
CA GLY A 75 -17.72 -8.58 1.34
C GLY A 75 -17.25 -7.13 1.31
N GLN A 76 -16.71 -6.66 0.18
CA GLN A 76 -16.28 -5.28 -0.02
C GLN A 76 -17.51 -4.37 -0.03
N TYR A 77 -17.45 -3.24 0.67
CA TYR A 77 -18.51 -2.22 0.66
C TYR A 77 -19.93 -2.73 1.00
N SER A 78 -20.06 -3.84 1.73
CA SER A 78 -21.35 -4.38 2.18
C SER A 78 -22.00 -3.50 3.26
N GLU A 79 -23.32 -3.38 3.25
CA GLU A 79 -24.10 -2.66 4.26
C GLU A 79 -23.97 -3.26 5.68
N ALA A 80 -23.56 -4.53 5.79
CA ALA A 80 -23.43 -5.21 7.07
C ALA A 80 -22.08 -4.99 7.79
N ARG A 81 -21.16 -4.21 7.20
CA ARG A 81 -19.80 -3.98 7.71
C ARG A 81 -19.78 -3.13 8.99
N ASP A 82 -19.00 -3.57 9.98
CA ASP A 82 -18.80 -2.87 11.26
C ASP A 82 -17.32 -2.81 11.72
N GLY A 83 -16.37 -3.22 10.87
CA GLY A 83 -14.93 -3.22 11.16
C GLY A 83 -14.16 -4.20 10.29
N PHE A 84 -12.83 -4.27 10.47
CA PHE A 84 -11.99 -5.25 9.75
C PHE A 84 -11.80 -6.54 10.56
N VAL A 85 -11.41 -7.61 9.88
CA VAL A 85 -10.92 -8.85 10.52
C VAL A 85 -9.41 -8.83 10.49
N MET A 86 -8.77 -9.01 11.65
CA MET A 86 -7.31 -9.01 11.75
C MET A 86 -6.74 -10.25 11.07
N GLY A 87 -5.68 -10.06 10.30
CA GLY A 87 -4.96 -11.12 9.61
C GLY A 87 -3.46 -10.93 9.71
N GLU A 88 -2.73 -12.02 9.53
CA GLU A 88 -1.27 -12.06 9.49
C GLU A 88 -0.82 -12.43 8.07
N GLY A 89 0.44 -12.13 7.76
CA GLY A 89 1.01 -12.49 6.47
C GLY A 89 2.33 -11.80 6.21
N ALA A 90 3.04 -12.31 5.21
CA ALA A 90 4.27 -11.73 4.72
C ALA A 90 4.26 -11.69 3.19
N GLY A 91 4.81 -10.63 2.62
CA GLY A 91 4.98 -10.47 1.19
C GLY A 91 6.28 -9.72 0.92
N VAL A 92 7.11 -10.28 0.03
CA VAL A 92 8.41 -9.73 -0.35
C VAL A 92 8.55 -9.78 -1.87
N LEU A 93 9.04 -8.68 -2.43
CA LEU A 93 9.36 -8.52 -3.84
C LEU A 93 10.87 -8.27 -4.01
N VAL A 94 11.40 -8.72 -5.15
CA VAL A 94 12.71 -8.29 -5.63
C VAL A 94 12.47 -7.24 -6.71
N LEU A 95 12.89 -6.01 -6.43
CA LEU A 95 12.88 -4.91 -7.38
C LEU A 95 14.28 -4.76 -7.97
N GLU A 96 14.33 -4.36 -9.23
CA GLU A 96 15.58 -4.27 -9.98
C GLU A 96 15.50 -3.14 -11.00
N GLU A 97 16.63 -2.51 -11.28
CA GLU A 97 16.76 -1.56 -12.38
C GLU A 97 16.43 -2.25 -13.71
N TYR A 98 15.65 -1.57 -14.56
CA TYR A 98 15.02 -2.19 -15.72
C TYR A 98 16.03 -2.70 -16.76
N GLU A 99 17.04 -1.89 -17.09
CA GLU A 99 18.06 -2.30 -18.06
C GLU A 99 19.01 -3.36 -17.49
N HIS A 100 19.31 -3.31 -16.19
CA HIS A 100 20.04 -4.34 -15.46
C HIS A 100 19.29 -5.69 -15.51
N ALA A 101 17.99 -5.69 -15.20
CA ALA A 101 17.13 -6.88 -15.26
C ALA A 101 17.09 -7.47 -16.68
N LYS A 102 16.93 -6.62 -17.70
CA LYS A 102 16.95 -7.03 -19.11
C LYS A 102 18.28 -7.64 -19.52
N LYS A 103 19.40 -7.01 -19.17
CA LYS A 103 20.75 -7.45 -19.54
C LYS A 103 21.04 -8.87 -19.07
N ARG A 104 20.54 -9.25 -17.88
CA ARG A 104 20.71 -10.61 -17.34
C ARG A 104 19.59 -11.60 -17.73
N GLY A 105 18.62 -11.17 -18.52
CA GLY A 105 17.49 -12.01 -18.95
C GLY A 105 16.51 -12.37 -17.82
N ALA A 106 16.31 -11.47 -16.85
CA ALA A 106 15.37 -11.70 -15.75
C ALA A 106 13.92 -11.80 -16.24
N ARG A 107 13.10 -12.64 -15.60
CA ARG A 107 11.65 -12.61 -15.80
C ARG A 107 11.06 -11.38 -15.11
N ILE A 108 10.49 -10.47 -15.90
CA ILE A 108 9.84 -9.26 -15.41
C ILE A 108 8.34 -9.51 -15.29
N TYR A 109 7.79 -9.31 -14.09
CA TYR A 109 6.35 -9.49 -13.81
C TYR A 109 5.54 -8.21 -14.00
N ALA A 110 6.11 -7.08 -13.58
CA ALA A 110 5.50 -5.76 -13.63
C ALA A 110 6.59 -4.68 -13.50
N GLU A 111 6.22 -3.44 -13.76
CA GLU A 111 7.08 -2.26 -13.61
C GLU A 111 6.47 -1.31 -12.57
N VAL A 112 7.28 -0.81 -11.64
CA VAL A 112 6.86 0.23 -10.68
C VAL A 112 7.01 1.60 -11.33
N ARG A 113 5.93 2.08 -11.93
CA ARG A 113 5.93 3.35 -12.66
C ARG A 113 5.95 4.58 -11.75
N GLY A 114 5.22 4.52 -10.63
CA GLY A 114 5.13 5.64 -9.70
C GLY A 114 4.77 5.22 -8.29
N TYR A 115 5.13 6.08 -7.34
CA TYR A 115 4.91 5.96 -5.91
C TYR A 115 4.62 7.35 -5.34
N GLY A 116 3.62 7.43 -4.47
CA GLY A 116 3.18 8.68 -3.84
C GLY A 116 2.79 8.44 -2.40
N LEU A 117 3.05 9.46 -1.56
CA LEU A 117 2.81 9.46 -0.13
C LEU A 117 2.30 10.83 0.32
N SER A 118 1.44 10.83 1.33
CA SER A 118 0.88 12.04 1.93
C SER A 118 0.35 11.72 3.33
N GLY A 119 0.15 12.76 4.15
CA GLY A 119 -0.56 12.66 5.42
C GLY A 119 -1.86 13.48 5.40
N ASP A 120 -2.87 13.02 6.14
CA ASP A 120 -4.19 13.66 6.24
C ASP A 120 -4.22 14.87 7.19
N SER A 121 -3.34 14.93 8.20
CA SER A 121 -3.26 16.00 9.20
C SER A 121 -4.62 16.40 9.82
N ASN A 122 -5.49 15.42 10.08
CA ASN A 122 -6.89 15.66 10.49
C ASN A 122 -7.21 15.10 11.88
N HIS A 123 -7.31 13.77 11.97
CA HIS A 123 -7.63 13.07 13.21
C HIS A 123 -6.70 11.87 13.37
N ILE A 124 -6.44 11.47 14.62
CA ILE A 124 -5.49 10.38 14.94
C ILE A 124 -5.87 9.04 14.29
N THR A 125 -7.15 8.77 14.10
CA THR A 125 -7.67 7.49 13.56
C THR A 125 -8.72 7.65 12.46
N ALA A 126 -9.17 8.87 12.16
CA ALA A 126 -10.23 9.10 11.18
C ALA A 126 -9.68 9.86 9.98
N PRO A 127 -9.93 9.37 8.74
CA PRO A 127 -9.51 10.10 7.55
C PRO A 127 -10.33 11.39 7.42
N LEU A 128 -9.84 12.30 6.58
CA LEU A 128 -10.68 13.38 6.07
C LEU A 128 -11.84 12.77 5.28
N GLU A 129 -13.06 13.28 5.47
CA GLU A 129 -14.24 12.80 4.74
C GLU A 129 -14.07 12.91 3.22
N THR A 130 -13.33 13.92 2.78
CA THR A 130 -12.97 14.14 1.36
C THR A 130 -11.95 13.13 0.83
N GLY A 131 -11.23 12.42 1.71
CA GLY A 131 -10.14 11.53 1.34
C GLY A 131 -8.93 12.24 0.71
N ASP A 132 -8.73 13.54 0.98
CA ASP A 132 -7.71 14.35 0.30
C ASP A 132 -6.28 13.79 0.41
N GLY A 133 -5.87 13.17 1.52
CA GLY A 133 -4.56 12.52 1.58
C GLY A 133 -4.47 11.36 0.58
N ALA A 134 -5.42 10.43 0.58
CA ALA A 134 -5.44 9.36 -0.42
C ALA A 134 -5.41 9.90 -1.85
N ARG A 135 -6.19 10.97 -2.12
CA ARG A 135 -6.19 11.68 -3.41
C ARG A 135 -4.80 12.22 -3.78
N ARG A 136 -4.13 12.94 -2.87
CA ARG A 136 -2.79 13.51 -3.09
C ARG A 136 -1.71 12.44 -3.28
N ALA A 137 -1.78 11.35 -2.51
CA ALA A 137 -0.88 10.21 -2.70
C ALA A 137 -1.04 9.58 -4.09
N MET A 138 -2.28 9.31 -4.51
CA MET A 138 -2.58 8.79 -5.85
C MET A 138 -2.13 9.76 -6.95
N GLN A 139 -2.45 11.05 -6.83
CA GLN A 139 -2.07 12.08 -7.78
C GLN A 139 -0.54 12.17 -7.96
N SER A 140 0.21 12.10 -6.85
CA SER A 140 1.68 12.09 -6.89
C SER A 140 2.23 10.85 -7.59
N ALA A 141 1.70 9.66 -7.29
CA ALA A 141 2.10 8.41 -7.94
C ALA A 141 1.83 8.44 -9.45
N ILE A 142 0.65 8.93 -9.87
CA ILE A 142 0.28 9.05 -11.29
C ILE A 142 1.17 10.08 -11.99
N ALA A 143 1.41 11.25 -11.38
CA ALA A 143 2.31 12.24 -11.95
C ALA A 143 3.74 11.68 -12.14
N GLN A 144 4.22 10.91 -11.17
CA GLN A 144 5.53 10.25 -11.26
C GLN A 144 5.57 9.15 -12.35
N SER A 145 4.44 8.51 -12.65
CA SER A 145 4.34 7.41 -13.62
C SER A 145 4.43 7.84 -15.08
N GLY A 146 4.12 9.10 -15.37
CA GLY A 146 3.97 9.63 -16.73
C GLY A 146 2.74 9.11 -17.49
N LEU A 147 1.81 8.42 -16.80
CA LEU A 147 0.56 7.94 -17.38
C LEU A 147 -0.55 8.99 -17.28
N ALA A 148 -1.50 8.95 -18.20
CA ALA A 148 -2.76 9.66 -18.07
C ALA A 148 -3.70 8.90 -17.12
N LEU A 149 -4.65 9.61 -16.51
CA LEU A 149 -5.69 8.99 -15.67
C LEU A 149 -6.47 7.91 -16.43
N SER A 150 -6.71 8.12 -17.73
CA SER A 150 -7.40 7.19 -18.62
C SER A 150 -6.64 5.89 -18.87
N ASP A 151 -5.32 5.85 -18.63
CA ASP A 151 -4.50 4.64 -18.81
C ASP A 151 -4.64 3.69 -17.63
N ILE A 152 -5.21 4.16 -16.50
CA ILE A 152 -5.41 3.34 -15.31
C ILE A 152 -6.73 2.59 -15.47
N GLY A 153 -6.65 1.26 -15.59
CA GLY A 153 -7.82 0.39 -15.72
C GLY A 153 -8.32 -0.21 -14.40
N TYR A 154 -7.50 -0.20 -13.34
CA TYR A 154 -7.83 -0.89 -12.11
C TYR A 154 -7.16 -0.30 -10.86
N ILE A 155 -7.88 -0.33 -9.74
CA ILE A 155 -7.40 -0.01 -8.39
C ILE A 155 -7.60 -1.20 -7.45
N ASN A 156 -6.52 -1.66 -6.81
CA ASN A 156 -6.60 -2.49 -5.61
C ASN A 156 -6.66 -1.60 -4.37
N ALA A 157 -7.87 -1.40 -3.86
CA ALA A 157 -8.21 -0.48 -2.78
C ALA A 157 -7.75 -0.97 -1.39
N HIS A 158 -7.58 -0.02 -0.48
CA HIS A 158 -7.33 -0.26 0.94
C HIS A 158 -8.53 -0.95 1.61
N ALA A 159 -9.75 -0.43 1.39
CA ALA A 159 -11.06 -0.99 1.73
C ALA A 159 -11.12 -1.79 3.06
N THR A 160 -10.88 -1.12 4.19
CA THR A 160 -10.82 -1.75 5.51
C THR A 160 -12.16 -2.17 6.08
N SER A 161 -13.28 -1.96 5.38
CA SER A 161 -14.62 -2.25 5.96
C SER A 161 -15.01 -1.30 7.06
N THR A 162 -14.40 -0.12 7.09
CA THR A 162 -14.78 0.94 8.01
C THR A 162 -15.65 1.94 7.26
N PRO A 163 -16.86 2.28 7.76
CA PRO A 163 -17.77 3.16 7.03
C PRO A 163 -17.20 4.55 6.70
N LEU A 164 -16.29 5.07 7.53
CA LEU A 164 -15.61 6.34 7.27
C LEU A 164 -14.46 6.19 6.27
N GLY A 165 -13.61 5.16 6.44
CA GLY A 165 -12.48 4.90 5.55
C GLY A 165 -12.91 4.58 4.13
N ASP A 166 -13.88 3.68 3.98
CA ASP A 166 -14.39 3.27 2.68
C ASP A 166 -15.07 4.43 1.92
N ARG A 167 -15.77 5.32 2.64
CA ARG A 167 -16.37 6.54 2.05
C ARG A 167 -15.31 7.54 1.60
N ALA A 168 -14.32 7.81 2.43
CA ALA A 168 -13.22 8.72 2.11
C ALA A 168 -12.41 8.21 0.91
N GLU A 169 -12.11 6.91 0.86
CA GLU A 169 -11.41 6.27 -0.26
C GLU A 169 -12.19 6.41 -1.58
N ASN A 170 -13.50 6.13 -1.56
CA ASN A 170 -14.35 6.27 -2.74
C ASN A 170 -14.46 7.74 -3.19
N ALA A 171 -14.59 8.68 -2.24
CA ALA A 171 -14.60 10.11 -2.53
C ALA A 171 -13.30 10.56 -3.21
N ALA A 172 -12.15 10.12 -2.69
CA ALA A 172 -10.84 10.45 -3.26
C ALA A 172 -10.66 9.92 -4.69
N VAL A 173 -11.11 8.69 -4.96
CA VAL A 173 -11.04 8.08 -6.30
C VAL A 173 -11.93 8.84 -7.27
N LYS A 174 -13.19 9.13 -6.89
CA LYS A 174 -14.12 9.87 -7.75
C LYS A 174 -13.64 11.29 -8.05
N ASP A 175 -13.11 11.98 -7.05
CA ASP A 175 -12.58 13.33 -7.23
C ASP A 175 -11.36 13.34 -8.18
N LEU A 176 -10.44 12.37 -8.02
CA LEU A 176 -9.24 12.30 -8.85
C LEU A 176 -9.53 11.88 -10.31
N PHE A 177 -10.35 10.84 -10.49
CA PHE A 177 -10.59 10.24 -11.80
C PHE A 177 -11.76 10.87 -12.57
N GLY A 178 -12.60 11.68 -11.91
CA GLY A 178 -13.76 12.31 -12.53
C GLY A 178 -14.66 11.29 -13.24
N GLU A 179 -15.03 11.59 -14.49
CA GLU A 179 -15.86 10.69 -15.30
C GLU A 179 -15.24 9.31 -15.56
N HIS A 180 -13.90 9.21 -15.57
CA HIS A 180 -13.20 7.93 -15.76
C HIS A 180 -13.42 6.96 -14.61
N ALA A 181 -13.80 7.45 -13.42
CA ALA A 181 -14.13 6.60 -12.28
C ALA A 181 -15.25 5.58 -12.59
N ASN A 182 -16.14 5.90 -13.55
CA ASN A 182 -17.22 5.00 -13.97
C ASN A 182 -16.76 3.82 -14.83
N GLN A 183 -15.53 3.87 -15.38
CA GLN A 183 -14.94 2.83 -16.22
C GLN A 183 -13.83 2.07 -15.49
N LEU A 184 -13.49 2.49 -14.27
CA LEU A 184 -12.39 1.97 -13.49
C LEU A 184 -12.82 0.71 -12.71
N GLY A 185 -12.08 -0.39 -12.89
CA GLY A 185 -12.25 -1.55 -12.02
C GLY A 185 -11.71 -1.24 -10.63
N MET A 186 -12.46 -1.51 -9.57
CA MET A 186 -11.97 -1.31 -8.20
C MET A 186 -12.39 -2.46 -7.30
N SER A 187 -11.43 -3.05 -6.60
CA SER A 187 -11.70 -4.08 -5.59
C SER A 187 -10.60 -4.11 -4.52
N SER A 188 -10.70 -4.97 -3.52
CA SER A 188 -9.68 -5.15 -2.49
C SER A 188 -9.36 -6.61 -2.16
N THR A 189 -8.07 -6.89 -2.10
CA THR A 189 -7.52 -8.20 -1.66
C THR A 189 -7.85 -8.57 -0.21
N LYS A 190 -8.24 -7.62 0.65
CA LYS A 190 -8.56 -7.88 2.07
C LYS A 190 -9.87 -8.66 2.29
N VAL A 191 -10.64 -8.89 1.24
CA VAL A 191 -12.03 -9.37 1.34
C VAL A 191 -12.19 -10.74 0.68
N ARG A 192 -11.10 -11.50 0.63
CA ARG A 192 -11.08 -12.89 0.17
C ARG A 192 -10.86 -13.84 1.33
#